data_AF-V5XH75-F1
#
_entry.id   AF-V5XH75-F1
#
_cell.length_a   1.000
_cell.length_b   1.000
_cell.length_c   1.000
_cell.angle_alpha   90.00
_cell.angle_beta   90.00
_cell.angle_gamma   90.00
#
_symmetry.space_group_name_H-M   'P 1'
#
loop_
_entity.id
_entity.type
_entity.pdbx_description
1 polymer ?
#
loop_
_entity_poly.entity_id
_entity_poly.type
_entity_poly.pdbx_seq_one_letter_code
_entity_poly.pdbx_strand_id
1 'polypeptide(L)'
;MTASMKAGTTRAEFAERLLKGSVRKSYEPIVDIDWDAPLDPDKFYLPPRVVSLYGTELWESMSRAEQIELSRQELVNTLSAGIWFENILNQSLLRKMMHADPTAATTHYELTELGDETRHMVMFGKAIAKVGAKPVRPRLYQRIIINTLPFAFRGSVLWVAALIGEEIFDSLQRQMMDDDELQPMVQRLMRIHVTEEARHIQFARDGLRKRTPEMSRAKRIWVGNLNGLGGPFFRHLFTNAVQYRRVGLDGRAARRMARRSPHRHQVQITGFAPLASFLDEVGLMGPIARRMWRRSAFLPSGTIGTAGGVEDTGQDGPSDDDLYSGPATVDGREVQVLLAGHLDPIDGRYHWRGTVLAPLPEGAGNPVSITIGERTASAKFTERSQQGGYSIAGVGTPPFPR
;
A
#
# COMPACT_ATOMS: atom_id res chain seq x y z
N MET A 1 -7.89 43.02 10.35
CA MET A 1 -7.09 41.78 10.26
C MET A 1 -7.91 40.74 9.53
N THR A 2 -7.68 40.56 8.24
CA THR A 2 -8.30 39.52 7.42
C THR A 2 -7.43 38.27 7.52
N ALA A 3 -7.88 37.31 8.33
CA ALA A 3 -7.26 35.99 8.35
C ALA A 3 -7.44 35.33 6.97
N SER A 4 -6.35 35.20 6.23
CA SER A 4 -6.29 34.42 5.00
C SER A 4 -6.61 32.97 5.34
N MET A 5 -7.84 32.54 5.10
CA MET A 5 -8.18 31.12 5.09
C MET A 5 -7.30 30.48 4.01
N LYS A 6 -6.32 29.66 4.41
CA LYS A 6 -5.62 28.80 3.44
C LYS A 6 -6.69 27.95 2.77
N ALA A 7 -7.01 28.25 1.52
CA ALA A 7 -7.88 27.43 0.71
C ALA A 7 -7.30 26.01 0.70
N GLY A 8 -8.14 25.01 0.97
CA GLY A 8 -7.74 23.62 0.92
C GLY A 8 -7.21 23.25 -0.47
N THR A 9 -6.26 22.33 -0.53
CA THR A 9 -5.65 21.89 -1.80
C THR A 9 -6.72 21.37 -2.76
N THR A 10 -6.74 21.93 -3.97
CA THR A 10 -7.67 21.52 -5.03
C THR A 10 -7.38 20.08 -5.46
N ARG A 11 -8.36 19.42 -6.09
CA ARG A 11 -8.16 18.05 -6.60
C ARG A 11 -7.08 17.99 -7.69
N ALA A 12 -6.96 19.04 -8.51
CA ALA A 12 -5.94 19.14 -9.55
C ALA A 12 -4.53 19.23 -8.93
N GLU A 13 -4.31 20.16 -8.00
CA GLU A 13 -3.03 20.30 -7.29
C GLU A 13 -2.62 19.02 -6.54
N PHE A 14 -3.60 18.35 -5.92
CA PHE A 14 -3.37 17.06 -5.28
C PHE A 14 -2.95 15.97 -6.27
N ALA A 15 -3.63 15.87 -7.42
CA ALA A 15 -3.27 14.94 -8.49
C ALA A 15 -1.89 15.23 -9.07
N GLU A 16 -1.54 16.51 -9.31
CA GLU A 16 -0.20 16.90 -9.75
C GLU A 16 0.89 16.50 -8.77
N ARG A 17 0.63 16.63 -7.45
CA ARG A 17 1.58 16.19 -6.43
C ARG A 17 1.78 14.67 -6.49
N LEU A 18 0.72 13.90 -6.67
CA LEU A 18 0.82 12.45 -6.80
C LEU A 18 1.49 12.03 -8.11
N LEU A 19 1.25 12.72 -9.22
CA LEU A 19 1.97 12.53 -10.50
C LEU A 19 3.47 12.79 -10.36
N LYS A 20 3.86 13.87 -9.67
CA LYS A 20 5.27 14.13 -9.36
C LYS A 20 5.85 13.03 -8.45
N GLY A 21 5.01 12.40 -7.64
CA GLY A 21 5.36 11.26 -6.78
C GLY A 21 5.54 9.95 -7.56
N SER A 22 4.67 9.66 -8.53
CA SER A 22 4.71 8.42 -9.32
C SER A 22 5.98 8.34 -10.15
N VAL A 23 6.37 9.43 -10.82
CA VAL A 23 7.64 9.48 -11.58
C VAL A 23 8.86 9.09 -10.72
N ARG A 24 8.81 9.33 -9.41
CA ARG A 24 9.91 9.06 -8.47
C ARG A 24 9.82 7.70 -7.76
N LYS A 25 8.66 7.03 -7.81
CA LYS A 25 8.34 5.84 -7.00
C LYS A 25 7.47 4.83 -7.76
N SER A 26 7.57 4.81 -9.09
CA SER A 26 7.03 3.74 -9.93
C SER A 26 8.15 2.75 -10.20
N TYR A 27 7.91 1.49 -9.86
CA TYR A 27 8.89 0.42 -10.04
C TYR A 27 8.59 -0.33 -11.33
N GLU A 28 9.63 -0.91 -11.94
CA GLU A 28 9.50 -1.85 -13.03
C GLU A 28 9.70 -3.26 -12.47
N PRO A 29 8.62 -4.05 -12.27
CA PRO A 29 8.73 -5.35 -11.59
C PRO A 29 9.67 -6.34 -12.25
N ILE A 30 9.97 -6.18 -13.54
CA ILE A 30 10.94 -7.03 -14.24
C ILE A 30 12.36 -6.79 -13.73
N VAL A 31 12.70 -5.56 -13.35
CA VAL A 31 14.05 -5.15 -12.94
C VAL A 31 14.18 -5.09 -11.42
N ASP A 32 13.13 -4.65 -10.72
CA ASP A 32 13.19 -4.35 -9.28
C ASP A 32 13.12 -5.58 -8.36
N ILE A 33 12.94 -6.77 -8.92
CA ILE A 33 12.95 -8.04 -8.20
C ILE A 33 13.97 -8.96 -8.89
N ASP A 34 14.91 -9.48 -8.12
CA ASP A 34 15.78 -10.56 -8.57
C ASP A 34 14.97 -11.86 -8.69
N TRP A 35 14.45 -12.09 -9.90
CA TRP A 35 13.66 -13.28 -10.23
C TRP A 35 14.51 -14.53 -10.37
N ASP A 36 15.84 -14.40 -10.50
CA ASP A 36 16.77 -15.51 -10.68
C ASP A 36 17.29 -16.05 -9.34
N ALA A 37 17.28 -15.23 -8.29
CA ALA A 37 17.60 -15.63 -6.93
C ALA A 37 16.87 -16.94 -6.51
N PRO A 38 17.58 -17.88 -5.86
CA PRO A 38 16.96 -19.12 -5.40
C PRO A 38 15.94 -18.84 -4.29
N LEU A 39 14.88 -19.65 -4.24
CA LEU A 39 13.96 -19.65 -3.11
C LEU A 39 14.58 -20.45 -1.96
N ASP A 40 14.47 -19.93 -0.75
CA ASP A 40 14.96 -20.61 0.45
C ASP A 40 13.93 -21.67 0.89
N PRO A 41 14.28 -22.97 0.93
CA PRO A 41 13.33 -24.03 1.26
C PRO A 41 12.78 -23.94 2.69
N ASP A 42 13.47 -23.27 3.61
CA ASP A 42 13.12 -23.20 5.03
C ASP A 42 12.35 -21.92 5.41
N LYS A 43 12.15 -21.02 4.45
CA LYS A 43 11.41 -19.76 4.61
C LYS A 43 9.97 -19.85 4.13
N PHE A 44 9.10 -19.14 4.84
CA PHE A 44 7.69 -19.01 4.51
C PHE A 44 7.46 -18.05 3.35
N TYR A 45 6.28 -18.16 2.74
CA TYR A 45 5.77 -17.27 1.70
C TYR A 45 4.77 -16.24 2.24
N LEU A 46 4.33 -16.41 3.49
CA LEU A 46 3.61 -15.43 4.30
C LEU A 46 4.13 -15.58 5.73
N PRO A 47 4.30 -14.48 6.50
CA PRO A 47 4.65 -14.58 7.91
C PRO A 47 3.74 -15.57 8.66
N PRO A 48 4.27 -16.44 9.53
CA PRO A 48 3.47 -17.45 10.22
C PRO A 48 2.24 -16.84 10.90
N ARG A 49 2.43 -15.72 11.59
CA ARG A 49 1.35 -15.01 12.30
C ARG A 49 0.19 -14.57 11.41
N VAL A 50 0.35 -14.45 10.10
CA VAL A 50 -0.77 -14.07 9.21
C VAL A 50 -1.39 -15.27 8.47
N VAL A 51 -0.79 -16.46 8.57
CA VAL A 51 -1.34 -17.68 7.98
C VAL A 51 -2.65 -18.07 8.68
N SER A 52 -3.65 -18.49 7.91
CA SER A 52 -5.02 -18.60 8.43
C SER A 52 -5.24 -19.64 9.53
N LEU A 53 -4.34 -20.63 9.65
CA LEU A 53 -4.38 -21.67 10.68
C LEU A 53 -3.49 -21.39 11.88
N TYR A 54 -2.68 -20.34 11.87
CA TYR A 54 -1.77 -20.02 12.97
C TYR A 54 -2.48 -19.96 14.32
N GLY A 55 -1.87 -20.56 15.35
CA GLY A 55 -2.40 -20.65 16.71
C GLY A 55 -3.60 -21.59 16.87
N THR A 56 -3.80 -22.54 15.95
CA THR A 56 -4.83 -23.59 16.06
C THR A 56 -4.19 -24.96 16.27
N GLU A 57 -4.90 -25.92 16.88
CA GLU A 57 -4.38 -27.28 17.08
C GLU A 57 -3.84 -27.93 15.80
N LEU A 58 -4.50 -27.73 14.65
CA LEU A 58 -4.01 -28.29 13.39
C LEU A 58 -2.67 -27.68 13.00
N TRP A 59 -2.47 -26.38 13.20
CA TRP A 59 -1.19 -25.73 12.91
C TRP A 59 -0.07 -26.25 13.79
N GLU A 60 -0.33 -26.42 15.09
CA GLU A 60 0.64 -27.00 16.04
C GLU A 60 0.97 -28.46 15.70
N SER A 61 0.03 -29.20 15.10
CA SER A 61 0.25 -30.58 14.65
C SER A 61 0.94 -30.70 13.28
N MET A 62 1.00 -29.62 12.51
CA MET A 62 1.62 -29.62 11.18
C MET A 62 3.15 -29.59 11.30
N SER A 63 3.81 -30.36 10.44
CA SER A 63 5.25 -30.24 10.23
C SER A 63 5.61 -28.85 9.68
N ARG A 64 6.86 -28.41 9.91
CA ARG A 64 7.37 -27.15 9.35
C ARG A 64 7.20 -27.06 7.84
N ALA A 65 7.42 -28.16 7.12
CA ALA A 65 7.22 -28.23 5.67
C ALA A 65 5.76 -28.01 5.26
N GLU A 66 4.79 -28.58 5.99
CA GLU A 66 3.36 -28.34 5.74
C GLU A 66 2.95 -26.90 6.06
N GLN A 67 3.53 -26.30 7.10
CA GLN A 67 3.31 -24.90 7.45
C GLN A 67 3.82 -23.95 6.34
N ILE A 68 5.03 -24.21 5.82
CA ILE A 68 5.62 -23.47 4.69
C ILE A 68 4.76 -23.66 3.44
N GLU A 69 4.35 -24.89 3.11
CA GLU A 69 3.51 -25.18 1.96
C GLU A 69 2.13 -24.50 2.07
N LEU A 70 1.53 -24.46 3.26
CA LEU A 70 0.29 -23.72 3.49
C LEU A 70 0.48 -22.22 3.24
N SER A 71 1.56 -21.62 3.75
CA SER A 71 1.85 -20.20 3.50
C SER A 71 1.99 -19.92 1.99
N ARG A 72 2.61 -20.85 1.23
CA ARG A 72 2.76 -20.77 -0.23
C ARG A 72 1.40 -20.78 -0.93
N GLN A 73 0.51 -21.68 -0.55
CA GLN A 73 -0.83 -21.78 -1.15
C GLN A 73 -1.71 -20.57 -0.81
N GLU A 74 -1.58 -20.02 0.40
CA GLU A 74 -2.31 -18.81 0.82
C GLU A 74 -1.80 -17.55 0.11
N LEU A 75 -0.48 -17.42 -0.07
CA LEU A 75 0.11 -16.35 -0.89
C LEU A 75 -0.45 -16.43 -2.31
N VAL A 76 -0.42 -17.61 -2.94
CA VAL A 76 -0.87 -17.80 -4.32
C VAL A 76 -2.35 -17.51 -4.48
N ASN A 77 -3.19 -17.90 -3.52
CA ASN A 77 -4.61 -17.55 -3.52
C ASN A 77 -4.81 -16.02 -3.45
N THR A 78 -4.02 -15.34 -2.62
CA THR A 78 -4.06 -13.88 -2.45
C THR A 78 -3.60 -13.15 -3.70
N LEU A 79 -2.41 -13.46 -4.23
CA LEU A 79 -1.90 -12.88 -5.47
C LEU A 79 -2.82 -13.14 -6.66
N SER A 80 -3.38 -14.36 -6.76
CA SER A 80 -4.35 -14.68 -7.82
C SER A 80 -5.58 -13.79 -7.73
N ALA A 81 -6.08 -13.50 -6.52
CA ALA A 81 -7.22 -12.61 -6.34
C ALA A 81 -6.87 -11.15 -6.63
N GLY A 82 -5.66 -10.71 -6.26
CA GLY A 82 -5.10 -9.39 -6.59
C GLY A 82 -5.15 -9.11 -8.10
N ILE A 83 -4.65 -10.04 -8.92
CA ILE A 83 -4.69 -9.92 -10.40
C ILE A 83 -6.11 -9.65 -10.92
N TRP A 84 -7.12 -10.34 -10.38
CA TRP A 84 -8.50 -10.13 -10.80
C TRP A 84 -9.09 -8.82 -10.28
N PHE A 85 -8.69 -8.39 -9.09
CA PHE A 85 -9.10 -7.13 -8.50
C PHE A 85 -8.56 -5.94 -9.29
N GLU A 86 -7.26 -5.92 -9.57
CA GLU A 86 -6.59 -4.90 -10.40
C GLU A 86 -7.21 -4.83 -11.80
N ASN A 87 -7.50 -5.98 -12.40
CA ASN A 87 -8.21 -6.03 -13.68
C ASN A 87 -9.65 -5.43 -13.63
N ILE A 88 -10.36 -5.54 -12.49
CA ILE A 88 -11.68 -4.89 -12.31
C ILE A 88 -11.50 -3.37 -12.18
N LEU A 89 -10.49 -2.91 -11.44
CA LEU A 89 -10.17 -1.49 -11.30
C LEU A 89 -9.80 -0.88 -12.65
N ASN A 90 -8.91 -1.52 -13.41
CA ASN A 90 -8.50 -1.09 -14.74
C ASN A 90 -9.69 -0.92 -15.70
N GLN A 91 -10.60 -1.90 -15.73
CA GLN A 91 -11.83 -1.78 -16.52
C GLN A 91 -12.71 -0.62 -16.07
N SER A 92 -12.78 -0.36 -14.76
CA SER A 92 -13.60 0.72 -14.20
C SER A 92 -12.99 2.11 -14.48
N LEU A 93 -11.68 2.25 -14.36
CA LEU A 93 -10.92 3.46 -14.68
C LEU A 93 -11.01 3.78 -16.18
N LEU A 94 -10.79 2.81 -17.05
CA LEU A 94 -10.92 2.97 -18.51
C LEU A 94 -12.33 3.41 -18.92
N ARG A 95 -13.37 2.83 -18.31
CA ARG A 95 -14.76 3.25 -18.56
C ARG A 95 -15.04 4.66 -18.09
N LYS A 96 -14.49 5.05 -16.94
CA LYS A 96 -14.66 6.40 -16.38
C LYS A 96 -13.98 7.46 -17.26
N MET A 97 -12.80 7.15 -17.79
CA MET A 97 -12.05 8.04 -18.68
C MET A 97 -12.85 8.50 -19.91
N MET A 98 -13.77 7.66 -20.42
CA MET A 98 -14.64 8.01 -21.56
C MET A 98 -15.52 9.26 -21.32
N HIS A 99 -15.64 9.71 -20.08
CA HIS A 99 -16.42 10.87 -19.69
C HIS A 99 -15.57 11.94 -18.97
N ALA A 100 -14.24 11.84 -19.04
CA ALA A 100 -13.31 12.75 -18.40
C ALA A 100 -12.59 13.63 -19.43
N ASP A 101 -12.13 14.80 -19.00
CA ASP A 101 -11.24 15.64 -19.80
C ASP A 101 -9.86 14.96 -19.91
N PRO A 102 -9.40 14.59 -21.11
CA PRO A 102 -8.12 13.91 -21.28
C PRO A 102 -6.90 14.77 -20.92
N THR A 103 -7.07 16.10 -20.82
CA THR A 103 -5.98 17.04 -20.48
C THR A 103 -5.85 17.31 -18.99
N ALA A 104 -6.83 16.88 -18.18
CA ALA A 104 -6.85 17.16 -16.76
C ALA A 104 -5.81 16.33 -16.00
N ALA A 105 -5.13 16.93 -15.03
CA ALA A 105 -4.14 16.25 -14.17
C ALA A 105 -4.74 15.03 -13.44
N THR A 106 -6.02 15.06 -13.09
CA THR A 106 -6.72 13.90 -12.51
C THR A 106 -6.81 12.73 -13.46
N THR A 107 -7.00 12.99 -14.76
CA THR A 107 -7.08 11.94 -15.79
C THR A 107 -5.70 11.37 -16.07
N HIS A 108 -4.66 12.21 -16.15
CA HIS A 108 -3.27 11.75 -16.26
C HIS A 108 -2.87 10.88 -15.06
N TYR A 109 -3.29 11.24 -13.84
CA TYR A 109 -3.02 10.44 -12.67
C TYR A 109 -3.76 9.10 -12.70
N GLU A 110 -5.04 9.06 -13.09
CA GLU A 110 -5.79 7.80 -13.26
C GLU A 110 -5.17 6.87 -14.31
N LEU A 111 -4.57 7.43 -15.37
CA LEU A 111 -3.81 6.66 -16.35
C LEU A 111 -2.47 6.15 -15.79
N THR A 112 -1.88 6.89 -14.86
CA THR A 112 -0.70 6.43 -14.12
C THR A 112 -1.06 5.25 -13.23
N GLU A 113 -2.17 5.35 -12.46
CA GLU A 113 -2.68 4.23 -11.64
C GLU A 113 -2.93 3.00 -12.51
N LEU A 114 -3.64 3.15 -13.64
CA LEU A 114 -3.85 2.07 -14.61
C LEU A 114 -2.54 1.41 -15.06
N GLY A 115 -1.49 2.22 -15.27
CA GLY A 115 -0.15 1.73 -15.52
C GLY A 115 0.36 0.87 -14.36
N ASP A 116 0.43 1.45 -13.15
CA ASP A 116 0.87 0.80 -11.89
C ASP A 116 0.17 -0.56 -11.72
N GLU A 117 -1.16 -0.61 -11.86
CA GLU A 117 -1.92 -1.86 -11.74
C GLU A 117 -1.53 -2.91 -12.77
N THR A 118 -1.26 -2.53 -14.03
CA THR A 118 -0.84 -3.52 -15.03
C THR A 118 0.52 -4.15 -14.69
N ARG A 119 1.43 -3.38 -14.07
CA ARG A 119 2.72 -3.89 -13.60
C ARG A 119 2.56 -4.76 -12.36
N HIS A 120 1.67 -4.40 -11.42
CA HIS A 120 1.32 -5.26 -10.30
C HIS A 120 0.79 -6.63 -10.77
N MET A 121 -0.10 -6.65 -11.76
CA MET A 121 -0.63 -7.89 -12.35
C MET A 121 0.50 -8.78 -12.91
N VAL A 122 1.46 -8.18 -13.62
CA VAL A 122 2.65 -8.88 -14.15
C VAL A 122 3.50 -9.41 -13.00
N MET A 123 3.78 -8.58 -11.99
CA MET A 123 4.56 -8.93 -10.81
C MET A 123 3.97 -10.13 -10.06
N PHE A 124 2.66 -10.11 -9.83
CA PHE A 124 1.93 -11.20 -9.18
C PHE A 124 1.95 -12.48 -10.02
N GLY A 125 1.78 -12.35 -11.34
CA GLY A 125 1.89 -13.48 -12.27
C GLY A 125 3.27 -14.13 -12.23
N LYS A 126 4.34 -13.34 -12.27
CA LYS A 126 5.74 -13.82 -12.17
C LYS A 126 6.01 -14.48 -10.82
N ALA A 127 5.53 -13.89 -9.72
CA ALA A 127 5.66 -14.48 -8.39
C ALA A 127 4.97 -15.84 -8.29
N ILE A 128 3.73 -15.97 -8.78
CA ILE A 128 3.02 -17.26 -8.79
C ILE A 128 3.79 -18.31 -9.61
N ALA A 129 4.38 -17.91 -10.74
CA ALA A 129 5.21 -18.80 -11.56
C ALA A 129 6.50 -19.21 -10.83
N LYS A 130 7.22 -18.27 -10.22
CA LYS A 130 8.48 -18.51 -9.48
C LYS A 130 8.29 -19.45 -8.30
N VAL A 131 7.20 -19.30 -7.53
CA VAL A 131 6.88 -20.19 -6.40
C VAL A 131 6.37 -21.57 -6.84
N GLY A 132 6.20 -21.82 -8.15
CA GLY A 132 5.82 -23.12 -8.69
C GLY A 132 4.40 -23.57 -8.27
N ALA A 133 3.47 -22.64 -8.11
CA ALA A 133 2.10 -22.95 -7.69
C ALA A 133 1.08 -22.74 -8.81
N LYS A 134 -0.02 -23.51 -8.77
CA LYS A 134 -1.13 -23.29 -9.71
C LYS A 134 -1.96 -22.07 -9.26
N PRO A 135 -2.16 -21.03 -10.10
CA PRO A 135 -3.01 -19.90 -9.72
C PRO A 135 -4.44 -20.35 -9.42
N VAL A 136 -5.12 -19.63 -8.53
CA VAL A 136 -6.54 -19.85 -8.24
C VAL A 136 -7.37 -19.09 -9.26
N ARG A 137 -8.11 -19.83 -10.10
CA ARG A 137 -8.92 -19.24 -11.17
C ARG A 137 -10.39 -19.15 -10.75
N PRO A 138 -11.09 -18.04 -11.08
CA PRO A 138 -12.52 -17.93 -10.88
C PRO A 138 -13.27 -18.92 -11.75
N ARG A 139 -14.33 -19.51 -11.18
CA ARG A 139 -15.31 -20.35 -11.88
C ARG A 139 -16.13 -19.51 -12.85
N LEU A 140 -16.82 -20.15 -13.81
CA LEU A 140 -17.58 -19.45 -14.85
C LEU A 140 -18.54 -18.39 -14.28
N TYR A 141 -19.36 -18.74 -13.28
CA TYR A 141 -20.29 -17.79 -12.66
C TYR A 141 -19.56 -16.62 -11.95
N GLN A 142 -18.39 -16.87 -11.37
CA GLN A 142 -17.57 -15.81 -10.75
C GLN A 142 -17.00 -14.89 -11.83
N ARG A 143 -16.57 -15.43 -12.98
CA ARG A 143 -16.13 -14.62 -14.13
C ARG A 143 -17.26 -13.74 -14.65
N ILE A 144 -18.48 -14.26 -14.72
CA ILE A 144 -19.65 -13.46 -15.11
C ILE A 144 -19.82 -12.30 -14.13
N ILE A 145 -19.79 -12.55 -12.82
CA ILE A 145 -19.87 -11.49 -11.80
C ILE A 145 -18.72 -10.49 -11.93
N ILE A 146 -17.48 -10.95 -12.03
CA ILE A 146 -16.29 -10.12 -12.18
C ILE A 146 -16.39 -9.17 -13.38
N ASN A 147 -16.88 -9.67 -14.52
CA ASN A 147 -17.05 -8.85 -15.72
C ASN A 147 -18.27 -7.92 -15.68
N THR A 148 -19.23 -8.14 -14.77
CA THR A 148 -20.39 -7.24 -14.60
C THR A 148 -20.15 -6.15 -13.55
N LEU A 149 -19.27 -6.36 -12.57
CA LEU A 149 -18.95 -5.39 -11.52
C LEU A 149 -18.51 -4.00 -12.04
N PRO A 150 -17.64 -3.88 -13.08
CA PRO A 150 -17.24 -2.57 -13.61
C PRO A 150 -18.39 -1.68 -14.09
N PHE A 151 -19.55 -2.26 -14.43
CA PHE A 151 -20.74 -1.48 -14.80
C PHE A 151 -21.42 -0.83 -13.59
N ALA A 152 -21.28 -1.41 -12.40
CA ALA A 152 -21.80 -0.88 -11.15
C ALA A 152 -20.77 0.03 -10.44
N PHE A 153 -19.48 -0.18 -10.66
CA PHE A 153 -18.40 0.57 -10.03
C PHE A 153 -18.20 1.93 -10.72
N ARG A 154 -19.08 2.88 -10.38
CA ARG A 154 -19.01 4.26 -10.85
C ARG A 154 -19.02 5.26 -9.70
N GLY A 155 -18.43 6.43 -9.93
CA GLY A 155 -18.41 7.51 -8.95
C GLY A 155 -17.82 7.05 -7.61
N SER A 156 -18.54 7.27 -6.51
CA SER A 156 -18.06 6.92 -5.17
C SER A 156 -18.11 5.43 -4.85
N VAL A 157 -18.86 4.62 -5.61
CA VAL A 157 -18.85 3.16 -5.45
C VAL A 157 -17.50 2.60 -5.88
N LEU A 158 -16.96 3.11 -6.99
CA LEU A 158 -15.63 2.74 -7.46
C LEU A 158 -14.58 3.00 -6.38
N TRP A 159 -14.55 4.22 -5.83
CA TRP A 159 -13.56 4.57 -4.80
C TRP A 159 -13.71 3.79 -3.51
N VAL A 160 -14.95 3.51 -3.07
CA VAL A 160 -15.18 2.66 -1.91
C VAL A 160 -14.73 1.22 -2.20
N ALA A 161 -15.00 0.69 -3.39
CA ALA A 161 -14.57 -0.64 -3.78
C ALA A 161 -13.03 -0.76 -3.91
N ALA A 162 -12.38 0.27 -4.46
CA ALA A 162 -10.92 0.41 -4.53
C ALA A 162 -10.30 0.35 -3.14
N LEU A 163 -10.72 1.24 -2.22
CA LEU A 163 -10.23 1.26 -0.84
C LEU A 163 -10.47 -0.05 -0.08
N ILE A 164 -11.62 -0.69 -0.28
CA ILE A 164 -11.90 -1.99 0.35
C ILE A 164 -10.92 -3.07 -0.09
N GLY A 165 -10.50 -3.05 -1.36
CA GLY A 165 -9.45 -3.93 -1.86
C GLY A 165 -8.09 -3.51 -1.33
N GLU A 166 -7.64 -2.34 -1.75
CA GLU A 166 -6.28 -1.84 -1.59
C GLU A 166 -5.89 -1.73 -0.11
N GLU A 167 -6.73 -1.18 0.76
CA GLU A 167 -6.33 -0.87 2.13
C GLU A 167 -6.29 -2.11 3.05
N ILE A 168 -7.16 -3.11 2.79
CA ILE A 168 -7.11 -4.39 3.50
C ILE A 168 -5.86 -5.17 3.10
N PHE A 169 -5.47 -5.14 1.82
CA PHE A 169 -4.23 -5.77 1.37
C PHE A 169 -3.00 -5.01 1.88
N ASP A 170 -2.97 -3.68 1.75
CA ASP A 170 -1.89 -2.81 2.24
C ASP A 170 -1.57 -3.08 3.71
N SER A 171 -2.59 -3.12 4.57
CA SER A 171 -2.38 -3.40 6.00
C SER A 171 -1.83 -4.80 6.28
N LEU A 172 -2.26 -5.82 5.52
CA LEU A 172 -1.71 -7.16 5.63
C LEU A 172 -0.26 -7.22 5.12
N GLN A 173 0.05 -6.51 4.03
CA GLN A 173 1.38 -6.49 3.41
C GLN A 173 2.39 -5.72 4.27
N ARG A 174 2.00 -4.63 4.92
CA ARG A 174 2.86 -3.91 5.88
C ARG A 174 3.29 -4.81 7.04
N GLN A 175 2.43 -5.72 7.48
CA GLN A 175 2.78 -6.72 8.48
C GLN A 175 3.77 -7.78 7.97
N MET A 176 4.13 -7.79 6.68
CA MET A 176 5.01 -8.79 6.07
C MET A 176 6.42 -8.28 5.76
N MET A 177 6.61 -6.97 5.58
CA MET A 177 7.83 -6.43 4.94
C MET A 177 9.11 -6.66 5.75
N ASP A 178 8.99 -6.76 7.07
CA ASP A 178 10.12 -6.81 8.01
C ASP A 178 10.21 -8.16 8.75
N ASP A 179 9.66 -9.22 8.15
CA ASP A 179 9.65 -10.56 8.74
C ASP A 179 10.81 -11.43 8.22
N ASP A 180 11.76 -11.75 9.10
CA ASP A 180 12.97 -12.51 8.74
C ASP A 180 12.69 -13.93 8.21
N GLU A 181 11.55 -14.52 8.57
CA GLU A 181 11.15 -15.85 8.10
C GLU A 181 10.52 -15.83 6.69
N LEU A 182 10.31 -14.65 6.10
CA LEU A 182 9.71 -14.48 4.78
C LEU A 182 10.76 -14.58 3.66
N GLN A 183 10.37 -15.17 2.52
CA GLN A 183 11.18 -15.14 1.30
C GLN A 183 11.57 -13.70 0.92
N PRO A 184 12.87 -13.40 0.69
CA PRO A 184 13.30 -12.04 0.30
C PRO A 184 12.60 -11.51 -0.95
N MET A 185 12.35 -12.38 -1.95
CA MET A 185 11.58 -12.02 -3.15
C MET A 185 10.15 -11.56 -2.80
N VAL A 186 9.50 -12.23 -1.84
CA VAL A 186 8.15 -11.85 -1.40
C VAL A 186 8.19 -10.53 -0.63
N GLN A 187 9.17 -10.32 0.26
CA GLN A 187 9.36 -9.04 0.95
C GLN A 187 9.51 -7.88 -0.05
N ARG A 188 10.38 -8.03 -1.06
CA ARG A 188 10.61 -7.02 -2.10
C ARG A 188 9.33 -6.75 -2.90
N LEU A 189 8.62 -7.80 -3.30
CA LEU A 189 7.33 -7.68 -4.00
C LEU A 189 6.31 -6.90 -3.17
N MET A 190 6.16 -7.21 -1.88
CA MET A 190 5.23 -6.50 -1.00
C MET A 190 5.63 -5.04 -0.80
N ARG A 191 6.94 -4.75 -0.66
CA ARG A 191 7.47 -3.40 -0.51
C ARG A 191 7.19 -2.51 -1.72
N ILE A 192 7.38 -3.06 -2.92
CA ILE A 192 7.05 -2.38 -4.19
C ILE A 192 5.55 -2.05 -4.21
N HIS A 193 4.69 -3.07 -4.07
CA HIS A 193 3.24 -2.90 -4.13
C HIS A 193 2.72 -1.89 -3.10
N VAL A 194 3.10 -2.03 -1.83
CA VAL A 194 2.70 -1.11 -0.74
C VAL A 194 3.13 0.34 -1.01
N THR A 195 4.29 0.54 -1.63
CA THR A 195 4.81 1.88 -1.94
C THR A 195 4.00 2.56 -3.06
N GLU A 196 3.55 1.79 -4.03
CA GLU A 196 2.72 2.26 -5.14
C GLU A 196 1.27 2.47 -4.66
N GLU A 197 0.66 1.48 -4.00
CA GLU A 197 -0.70 1.52 -3.48
C GLU A 197 -0.96 2.62 -2.45
N ALA A 198 0.05 3.03 -1.68
CA ALA A 198 -0.09 4.15 -0.76
C ALA A 198 -0.58 5.44 -1.46
N ARG A 199 -0.25 5.63 -2.75
CA ARG A 199 -0.73 6.76 -3.55
C ARG A 199 -2.17 6.56 -4.01
N HIS A 200 -2.53 5.35 -4.43
CA HIS A 200 -3.90 5.00 -4.86
C HIS A 200 -4.90 5.18 -3.72
N ILE A 201 -4.57 4.66 -2.54
CA ILE A 201 -5.35 4.82 -1.32
C ILE A 201 -5.54 6.31 -0.97
N GLN A 202 -4.47 7.12 -1.04
CA GLN A 202 -4.57 8.56 -0.79
C GLN A 202 -5.47 9.26 -1.80
N PHE A 203 -5.39 8.90 -3.08
CA PHE A 203 -6.22 9.47 -4.13
C PHE A 203 -7.68 9.09 -3.99
N ALA A 204 -7.99 7.84 -3.66
CA ALA A 204 -9.35 7.38 -3.41
C ALA A 204 -9.94 8.03 -2.14
N ARG A 205 -9.16 8.15 -1.05
CA ARG A 205 -9.58 8.83 0.18
C ARG A 205 -9.91 10.31 -0.03
N ASP A 206 -9.05 11.08 -0.71
CA ASP A 206 -9.35 12.48 -1.06
C ASP A 206 -10.60 12.59 -1.94
N GLY A 207 -10.79 11.63 -2.87
CA GLY A 207 -11.97 11.56 -3.73
C GLY A 207 -13.27 11.35 -2.95
N LEU A 208 -13.26 10.52 -1.92
CA LEU A 208 -14.43 10.31 -1.06
C LEU A 208 -14.65 11.44 -0.07
N ARG A 209 -13.61 12.02 0.53
CA ARG A 209 -13.75 13.17 1.45
C ARG A 209 -14.44 14.36 0.77
N LYS A 210 -14.07 14.67 -0.48
CA LYS A 210 -14.65 15.78 -1.24
C LYS A 210 -16.09 15.50 -1.71
N ARG A 211 -16.38 14.26 -2.16
CA ARG A 211 -17.69 13.91 -2.73
C ARG A 211 -18.76 13.59 -1.70
N THR A 212 -18.39 13.08 -0.53
CA THR A 212 -19.38 12.61 0.46
C THR A 212 -20.27 13.72 1.03
N PRO A 213 -19.77 14.94 1.30
CA PRO A 213 -20.60 16.09 1.67
C PRO A 213 -21.69 16.42 0.65
N GLU A 214 -21.38 16.28 -0.65
CA GLU A 214 -22.29 16.58 -1.77
C GLU A 214 -23.30 15.46 -2.06
N MET A 215 -23.19 14.29 -1.41
CA MET A 215 -24.10 13.17 -1.64
C MET A 215 -25.49 13.42 -1.06
N SER A 216 -26.52 13.07 -1.83
CA SER A 216 -27.86 12.91 -1.29
C SER A 216 -27.89 11.87 -0.18
N ARG A 217 -28.80 12.04 0.80
CA ARG A 217 -28.95 11.12 1.94
C ARG A 217 -29.19 9.68 1.49
N ALA A 218 -30.00 9.47 0.46
CA ALA A 218 -30.27 8.15 -0.10
C ALA A 218 -29.00 7.49 -0.66
N LYS A 219 -28.20 8.24 -1.43
CA LYS A 219 -26.93 7.75 -1.98
C LYS A 219 -25.92 7.43 -0.87
N ARG A 220 -25.82 8.28 0.16
CA ARG A 220 -24.94 8.04 1.31
C ARG A 220 -25.32 6.76 2.06
N ILE A 221 -26.62 6.54 2.31
CA ILE A 221 -27.10 5.30 2.95
C ILE A 221 -26.78 4.08 2.08
N TRP A 222 -27.00 4.18 0.77
CA TRP A 222 -26.77 3.06 -0.13
C TRP A 222 -25.28 2.70 -0.23
N VAL A 223 -24.41 3.67 -0.54
CA VAL A 223 -22.94 3.46 -0.58
C VAL A 223 -22.41 3.01 0.79
N GLY A 224 -22.92 3.62 1.86
CA GLY A 224 -22.50 3.33 3.21
C GLY A 224 -22.89 1.94 3.72
N ASN A 225 -23.83 1.26 3.07
CA ASN A 225 -24.18 -0.12 3.42
C ASN A 225 -23.66 -1.15 2.40
N LEU A 226 -23.50 -0.75 1.13
CA LEU A 226 -23.00 -1.62 0.07
C LEU A 226 -21.61 -2.18 0.37
N ASN A 227 -20.73 -1.40 1.01
CA ASN A 227 -19.40 -1.86 1.38
C ASN A 227 -19.40 -3.09 2.31
N GLY A 228 -20.50 -3.33 3.03
CA GLY A 228 -20.66 -4.52 3.88
C GLY A 228 -20.49 -5.84 3.13
N LEU A 229 -20.72 -5.86 1.82
CA LEU A 229 -20.50 -7.03 0.96
C LEU A 229 -19.03 -7.49 0.95
N GLY A 230 -18.09 -6.58 1.24
CA GLY A 230 -16.67 -6.90 1.39
C GLY A 230 -16.39 -7.92 2.49
N GLY A 231 -17.13 -7.88 3.61
CA GLY A 231 -16.92 -8.79 4.74
C GLY A 231 -17.03 -10.27 4.36
N PRO A 232 -18.20 -10.72 3.85
CA PRO A 232 -18.37 -12.09 3.39
C PRO A 232 -17.40 -12.48 2.28
N PHE A 233 -17.07 -11.54 1.38
CA PHE A 233 -16.12 -11.74 0.29
C PHE A 233 -14.71 -12.03 0.83
N PHE A 234 -14.13 -11.16 1.64
CA PHE A 234 -12.79 -11.35 2.20
C PHE A 234 -12.71 -12.54 3.15
N ARG A 235 -13.77 -12.78 3.94
CA ARG A 235 -13.85 -14.01 4.75
C ARG A 235 -13.87 -15.26 3.89
N HIS A 236 -14.43 -15.23 2.67
CA HIS A 236 -14.31 -16.34 1.73
C HIS A 236 -12.92 -16.44 1.14
N LEU A 237 -12.37 -15.33 0.66
CA LEU A 237 -11.07 -15.25 0.01
C LEU A 237 -9.95 -15.80 0.91
N PHE A 238 -9.84 -15.30 2.13
CA PHE A 238 -8.77 -15.68 3.06
C PHE A 238 -8.91 -17.08 3.67
N THR A 239 -10.06 -17.73 3.48
CA THR A 239 -10.30 -19.10 3.97
C THR A 239 -10.79 -19.99 2.83
N ASN A 240 -10.27 -19.75 1.63
CA ASN A 240 -10.66 -20.50 0.46
C ASN A 240 -10.22 -21.96 0.62
N ALA A 241 -11.18 -22.89 0.60
CA ALA A 241 -10.90 -24.29 0.86
C ALA A 241 -9.91 -24.93 -0.15
N VAL A 242 -9.66 -24.29 -1.29
CA VAL A 242 -8.64 -24.72 -2.26
C VAL A 242 -7.24 -24.70 -1.65
N GLN A 243 -6.90 -23.68 -0.84
CA GLN A 243 -5.55 -23.55 -0.29
C GLN A 243 -5.21 -24.73 0.63
N TYR A 244 -6.12 -25.09 1.53
CA TYR A 244 -5.94 -26.24 2.45
C TYR A 244 -5.89 -27.58 1.72
N ARG A 245 -6.77 -27.80 0.73
CA ARG A 245 -6.79 -29.06 -0.03
C ARG A 245 -5.49 -29.32 -0.78
N ARG A 246 -4.79 -28.27 -1.21
CA ARG A 246 -3.52 -28.39 -1.95
C ARG A 246 -2.36 -28.81 -1.05
N VAL A 247 -2.44 -28.52 0.25
CA VAL A 247 -1.50 -29.00 1.27
C VAL A 247 -1.81 -30.45 1.69
N GLY A 248 -2.96 -31.01 1.28
CA GLY A 248 -3.40 -32.35 1.69
C GLY A 248 -4.37 -32.36 2.88
N LEU A 249 -4.76 -31.19 3.41
CA LEU A 249 -5.68 -31.08 4.54
C LEU A 249 -7.16 -31.24 4.11
N ASP A 250 -8.04 -31.64 5.04
CA ASP A 250 -9.49 -31.51 4.84
C ASP A 250 -9.86 -30.03 4.77
N GLY A 251 -10.04 -29.53 3.54
CA GLY A 251 -10.32 -28.13 3.31
C GLY A 251 -11.64 -27.61 3.86
N ARG A 252 -12.61 -28.47 4.24
CA ARG A 252 -13.81 -28.03 4.96
C ARG A 252 -13.51 -27.91 6.45
N ALA A 253 -12.83 -28.88 7.04
CA ALA A 253 -12.45 -28.85 8.46
C ALA A 253 -11.47 -27.71 8.76
N ALA A 254 -10.36 -27.62 8.02
CA ALA A 254 -9.36 -26.56 8.14
C ALA A 254 -10.00 -25.17 8.01
N ARG A 255 -10.88 -24.98 7.00
CA ARG A 255 -11.62 -23.72 6.83
C ARG A 255 -12.51 -23.38 8.02
N ARG A 256 -13.23 -24.36 8.59
CA ARG A 256 -14.09 -24.10 9.76
C ARG A 256 -13.28 -23.64 10.95
N MET A 257 -12.11 -24.24 11.16
CA MET A 257 -11.23 -23.92 12.27
C MET A 257 -10.51 -22.58 12.06
N ALA A 258 -9.97 -22.30 10.86
CA ALA A 258 -9.44 -20.98 10.49
C ALA A 258 -10.44 -19.85 10.76
N ARG A 259 -11.72 -20.08 10.44
CA ARG A 259 -12.81 -19.12 10.65
C ARG A 259 -13.23 -18.93 12.10
N ARG A 260 -12.83 -19.83 12.99
CA ARG A 260 -13.10 -19.79 14.43
C ARG A 260 -11.87 -19.38 15.24
N SER A 261 -10.69 -19.32 14.61
CA SER A 261 -9.44 -18.91 15.26
C SER A 261 -9.55 -17.48 15.81
N PRO A 262 -9.38 -17.28 17.14
CA PRO A 262 -9.34 -15.95 17.75
C PRO A 262 -8.20 -15.10 17.19
N HIS A 263 -7.03 -15.72 17.00
CA HIS A 263 -5.87 -15.07 16.37
C HIS A 263 -6.22 -14.55 14.98
N ARG A 264 -6.90 -15.36 14.16
CA ARG A 264 -7.31 -14.94 12.82
C ARG A 264 -8.28 -13.75 12.85
N HIS A 265 -9.19 -13.71 13.82
CA HIS A 265 -10.10 -12.57 13.99
C HIS A 265 -9.31 -11.31 14.36
N GLN A 266 -8.31 -11.42 15.23
CA GLN A 266 -7.46 -10.28 15.59
C GLN A 266 -6.70 -9.73 14.38
N VAL A 267 -6.07 -10.59 13.58
CA VAL A 267 -5.38 -10.17 12.34
C VAL A 267 -6.34 -9.45 11.39
N GLN A 268 -7.58 -9.94 11.24
CA GLN A 268 -8.60 -9.32 10.39
C GLN A 268 -9.09 -7.96 10.93
N ILE A 269 -9.29 -7.86 12.24
CA ILE A 269 -9.71 -6.62 12.91
C ILE A 269 -8.61 -5.55 12.77
N THR A 270 -7.36 -5.90 13.07
CA THR A 270 -6.21 -4.99 12.92
C THR A 270 -6.04 -4.55 11.47
N GLY A 271 -6.13 -5.49 10.52
CA GLY A 271 -6.00 -5.20 9.09
C GLY A 271 -7.09 -4.27 8.54
N PHE A 272 -8.30 -4.32 9.10
CA PHE A 272 -9.43 -3.51 8.64
C PHE A 272 -9.61 -2.19 9.40
N ALA A 273 -8.96 -2.02 10.56
CA ALA A 273 -9.15 -0.87 11.43
C ALA A 273 -8.89 0.49 10.73
N PRO A 274 -7.82 0.69 9.93
CA PRO A 274 -7.59 1.95 9.22
C PRO A 274 -8.74 2.31 8.27
N LEU A 275 -9.23 1.33 7.51
CA LEU A 275 -10.32 1.52 6.55
C LEU A 275 -11.65 1.75 7.26
N ALA A 276 -11.91 1.02 8.34
CA ALA A 276 -13.10 1.20 9.16
C ALA A 276 -13.17 2.62 9.73
N SER A 277 -12.05 3.11 10.29
CA SER A 277 -11.93 4.46 10.82
C SER A 277 -12.19 5.52 9.75
N PHE A 278 -11.59 5.36 8.57
CA PHE A 278 -11.82 6.29 7.46
C PHE A 278 -13.27 6.28 6.97
N LEU A 279 -13.88 5.11 6.78
CA LEU A 279 -15.28 4.99 6.38
C LEU A 279 -16.24 5.58 7.43
N ASP A 280 -15.86 5.50 8.72
CA ASP A 280 -16.56 6.18 9.81
C ASP A 280 -16.44 7.70 9.73
N GLU A 281 -15.22 8.21 9.55
CA GLU A 281 -14.91 9.63 9.39
C GLU A 281 -15.76 10.27 8.29
N VAL A 282 -15.85 9.62 7.12
CA VAL A 282 -16.63 10.16 5.99
C VAL A 282 -18.13 9.82 6.05
N GLY A 283 -18.58 9.07 7.06
CA GLY A 283 -20.00 8.70 7.21
C GLY A 283 -20.50 7.66 6.20
N LEU A 284 -19.60 6.80 5.71
CA LEU A 284 -19.87 5.67 4.81
C LEU A 284 -19.80 4.30 5.51
N MET A 285 -19.75 4.28 6.84
CA MET A 285 -19.89 3.05 7.63
C MET A 285 -21.32 2.90 8.18
N GLY A 286 -22.22 2.41 7.33
CA GLY A 286 -23.63 2.21 7.64
C GLY A 286 -23.90 1.04 8.59
N PRO A 287 -25.12 0.94 9.16
CA PRO A 287 -25.46 -0.09 10.14
C PRO A 287 -25.46 -1.51 9.57
N ILE A 288 -25.87 -1.70 8.31
CA ILE A 288 -25.83 -3.00 7.63
C ILE A 288 -24.37 -3.36 7.34
N ALA A 289 -23.58 -2.41 6.84
CA ALA A 289 -22.15 -2.61 6.62
C ALA A 289 -21.44 -3.09 7.89
N ARG A 290 -21.57 -2.36 9.01
CA ARG A 290 -21.01 -2.78 10.32
C ARG A 290 -21.42 -4.18 10.71
N ARG A 291 -22.71 -4.52 10.55
CA ARG A 291 -23.23 -5.84 10.88
C ARG A 291 -22.57 -6.93 10.03
N MET A 292 -22.39 -6.69 8.74
CA MET A 292 -21.76 -7.65 7.83
C MET A 292 -20.27 -7.83 8.09
N TRP A 293 -19.53 -6.74 8.33
CA TRP A 293 -18.12 -6.77 8.72
C TRP A 293 -17.91 -7.47 10.06
N ARG A 294 -18.73 -7.17 11.07
CA ARG A 294 -18.70 -7.86 12.38
C ARG A 294 -19.00 -9.35 12.27
N ARG A 295 -20.04 -9.74 11.51
CA ARG A 295 -20.33 -11.15 11.23
C ARG A 295 -19.22 -11.87 10.47
N SER A 296 -18.34 -11.10 9.81
CA SER A 296 -17.21 -11.61 9.06
C SER A 296 -15.90 -11.57 9.87
N ALA A 297 -15.95 -11.16 11.14
CA ALA A 297 -14.83 -11.03 12.07
C ALA A 297 -13.79 -9.96 11.70
N PHE A 298 -14.20 -8.92 10.98
CA PHE A 298 -13.36 -7.74 10.69
C PHE A 298 -13.64 -6.56 11.64
N LEU A 299 -14.70 -6.64 12.45
CA LEU A 299 -14.99 -5.66 13.50
C LEU A 299 -15.18 -6.37 14.84
N PRO A 300 -14.80 -5.74 15.97
CA PRO A 300 -15.04 -6.29 17.30
C PRO A 300 -16.53 -6.56 17.57
N SER A 301 -16.78 -7.59 18.38
CA SER A 301 -18.14 -8.04 18.75
C SER A 301 -18.81 -7.21 19.87
N GLY A 302 -18.15 -6.20 20.44
CA GLY A 302 -18.66 -5.34 21.52
C GLY A 302 -18.83 -3.85 21.12
N THR A 303 -19.51 -3.08 21.97
CA THR A 303 -19.54 -1.60 21.92
C THR A 303 -18.12 -1.10 22.15
N ILE A 304 -17.64 -0.23 21.26
CA ILE A 304 -16.35 0.44 21.43
C ILE A 304 -16.49 1.31 22.68
N GLY A 305 -15.94 0.87 23.81
CA GLY A 305 -15.48 1.81 24.82
C GLY A 305 -14.44 2.68 24.13
N THR A 306 -14.59 4.00 24.25
CA THR A 306 -13.57 4.96 23.86
C THR A 306 -12.32 4.68 24.70
N ALA A 307 -11.51 3.72 24.26
CA ALA A 307 -10.18 3.52 24.79
C ALA A 307 -9.27 4.56 24.13
N GLY A 308 -8.42 5.14 24.98
CA GLY A 308 -7.67 6.37 24.78
C GLY A 308 -6.94 6.48 23.46
N GLY A 309 -6.72 7.72 23.06
CA GLY A 309 -5.92 8.08 21.91
C GLY A 309 -4.65 7.24 21.86
N VAL A 310 -4.48 6.58 20.71
CA VAL A 310 -3.18 6.04 20.34
C VAL A 310 -2.26 7.25 20.21
N GLU A 311 -1.32 7.36 21.15
CA GLU A 311 -0.20 8.27 21.03
C GLU A 311 0.52 7.96 19.73
N ASP A 312 0.68 9.01 18.92
CA ASP A 312 1.50 9.04 17.72
C ASP A 312 2.97 8.85 18.14
N THR A 313 3.40 7.61 18.29
CA THR A 313 4.82 7.27 18.30
C THR A 313 5.29 7.28 16.86
N GLY A 314 5.71 8.47 16.42
CA GLY A 314 6.52 8.63 15.23
C GLY A 314 7.83 7.84 15.33
N GLN A 315 8.44 7.59 14.16
CA GLN A 315 9.64 6.78 13.88
C GLN A 315 9.36 5.26 13.77
N ASP A 316 9.72 4.55 12.69
CA ASP A 316 10.90 4.69 11.84
C ASP A 316 10.63 4.51 10.33
N GLY A 317 11.47 5.17 9.54
CA GLY A 317 11.50 5.12 8.08
C GLY A 317 12.18 3.86 7.52
N PRO A 318 12.14 3.66 6.19
CA PRO A 318 12.78 2.50 5.56
C PRO A 318 14.30 2.58 5.65
N SER A 319 14.97 1.47 5.96
CA SER A 319 16.42 1.30 5.80
C SER A 319 16.80 1.40 4.31
N ASP A 320 17.79 2.13 3.80
CA ASP A 320 19.15 2.63 4.16
C ASP A 320 20.27 2.07 3.25
N ASP A 321 19.96 1.72 1.99
CA ASP A 321 21.00 1.44 0.98
C ASP A 321 21.21 2.59 -0.03
N ASP A 322 20.51 3.72 0.11
CA ASP A 322 20.75 4.94 -0.71
C ASP A 322 20.57 6.24 0.09
N LEU A 323 20.44 6.13 1.42
CA LEU A 323 20.12 7.20 2.33
C LEU A 323 21.30 7.39 3.29
N TYR A 324 21.91 8.56 3.22
CA TYR A 324 22.93 8.99 4.16
C TYR A 324 22.28 9.80 5.27
N SER A 325 22.33 9.29 6.49
CA SER A 325 21.97 10.02 7.70
C SER A 325 23.22 10.21 8.55
N GLY A 326 23.64 11.44 8.77
CA GLY A 326 24.86 11.68 9.53
C GLY A 326 25.40 13.11 9.49
N PRO A 327 26.55 13.32 10.13
CA PRO A 327 27.18 14.63 10.21
C PRO A 327 27.76 15.05 8.85
N ALA A 328 27.47 16.28 8.45
CA ALA A 328 28.09 16.92 7.28
C ALA A 328 28.53 18.35 7.63
N THR A 329 29.47 18.87 6.85
CA THR A 329 29.86 20.27 6.90
C THR A 329 29.17 21.03 5.77
N VAL A 330 28.26 21.95 6.10
CA VAL A 330 27.57 22.81 5.13
C VAL A 330 28.10 24.24 5.28
N ASP A 331 28.75 24.77 4.24
CA ASP A 331 29.46 26.07 4.25
C ASP A 331 30.32 26.29 5.50
N GLY A 332 31.11 25.28 5.88
CA GLY A 332 32.02 25.33 7.02
C GLY A 332 31.39 25.08 8.39
N ARG A 333 30.09 24.72 8.46
CA ARG A 333 29.40 24.40 9.71
C ARG A 333 29.03 22.92 9.81
N GLU A 334 29.34 22.30 10.93
CA GLU A 334 28.87 20.95 11.23
C GLU A 334 27.37 20.94 11.52
N VAL A 335 26.65 20.10 10.79
CA VAL A 335 25.20 19.94 10.87
C VAL A 335 24.84 18.47 10.66
N GLN A 336 23.69 18.05 11.18
CA GLN A 336 23.12 16.76 10.83
C GLN A 336 22.35 16.89 9.52
N VAL A 337 22.59 15.96 8.60
CA VAL A 337 21.90 15.92 7.32
C VAL A 337 21.29 14.55 7.06
N LEU A 338 20.22 14.58 6.28
CA LEU A 338 19.60 13.38 5.71
C LEU A 338 19.57 13.53 4.20
N LEU A 339 20.39 12.76 3.47
CA LEU A 339 20.57 12.89 2.02
C LEU A 339 20.25 11.58 1.30
N ALA A 340 19.57 11.65 0.17
CA ALA A 340 19.34 10.51 -0.71
C ALA A 340 19.59 10.90 -2.16
N GLY A 341 19.97 9.93 -3.00
CA GLY A 341 20.24 10.16 -4.41
C GLY A 341 19.63 9.11 -5.33
N HIS A 342 19.60 9.41 -6.62
CA HIS A 342 19.19 8.49 -7.68
C HIS A 342 19.79 8.92 -9.01
N LEU A 343 19.90 8.00 -9.97
CA LEU A 343 20.19 8.34 -11.36
C LEU A 343 18.90 8.80 -12.05
N ASP A 344 18.90 10.00 -12.61
CA ASP A 344 17.78 10.53 -13.39
C ASP A 344 17.90 10.03 -14.85
N PRO A 345 16.92 9.27 -15.36
CA PRO A 345 17.00 8.68 -16.70
C PRO A 345 16.74 9.69 -17.84
N ILE A 346 16.22 10.89 -17.53
CA ILE A 346 15.95 11.92 -18.54
C ILE A 346 17.24 12.62 -18.95
N ASP A 347 18.13 12.92 -17.99
CA ASP A 347 19.39 13.60 -18.24
C ASP A 347 20.64 12.74 -18.03
N GLY A 348 20.47 11.51 -17.53
CA GLY A 348 21.54 10.54 -17.28
C GLY A 348 22.46 10.93 -16.12
N ARG A 349 22.10 11.92 -15.30
CA ARG A 349 22.92 12.41 -14.19
C ARG A 349 22.41 11.89 -12.86
N TYR A 350 23.29 11.86 -11.86
CA TYR A 350 22.89 11.47 -10.51
C TYR A 350 22.35 12.70 -9.77
N HIS A 351 21.08 12.67 -9.38
CA HIS A 351 20.42 13.74 -8.63
C HIS A 351 20.28 13.33 -7.17
N TRP A 352 20.74 14.18 -6.28
CA TRP A 352 20.66 13.95 -4.84
C TRP A 352 20.04 15.14 -4.14
N ARG A 353 19.33 14.86 -3.04
CA ARG A 353 18.62 15.86 -2.25
C ARG A 353 18.57 15.44 -0.80
N GLY A 354 18.28 16.39 0.07
CA GLY A 354 18.15 16.08 1.48
C GLY A 354 17.77 17.26 2.34
N THR A 355 17.84 17.05 3.64
CA THR A 355 17.47 18.04 4.65
C THR A 355 18.66 18.32 5.55
N VAL A 356 18.96 19.60 5.75
CA VAL A 356 19.84 20.09 6.81
C VAL A 356 18.98 20.31 8.05
N LEU A 357 19.25 19.56 9.12
CA LEU A 357 18.44 19.52 10.35
C LEU A 357 18.75 20.65 11.34
N ALA A 358 19.49 21.67 10.90
CA ALA A 358 19.85 22.84 11.69
C ALA A 358 19.40 24.15 11.01
N PRO A 359 19.02 25.18 11.79
CA PRO A 359 18.80 26.50 11.25
C PRO A 359 20.11 27.13 10.78
N LEU A 360 20.18 27.45 9.49
CA LEU A 360 21.27 28.23 8.90
C LEU A 360 21.10 29.73 9.21
N PRO A 361 22.22 30.49 9.31
CA PRO A 361 22.20 31.92 9.60
C PRO A 361 21.49 32.70 8.49
N GLU A 362 20.89 33.84 8.85
CA GLU A 362 20.33 34.77 7.87
C GLU A 362 21.42 35.22 6.90
N GLY A 363 21.28 34.88 5.62
CA GLY A 363 22.24 35.18 4.55
C GLY A 363 22.83 33.98 3.80
N ALA A 364 22.49 32.74 4.16
CA ALA A 364 22.87 31.57 3.37
C ALA A 364 22.26 31.64 1.96
N GLY A 365 23.12 31.76 0.93
CA GLY A 365 22.74 31.91 -0.47
C GLY A 365 23.08 30.68 -1.31
N ASN A 366 22.58 30.66 -2.55
CA ASN A 366 22.98 29.65 -3.53
C ASN A 366 24.20 30.16 -4.33
N PRO A 367 25.18 29.30 -4.68
CA PRO A 367 25.28 27.88 -4.34
C PRO A 367 25.84 27.64 -2.92
N VAL A 368 25.54 26.47 -2.36
CA VAL A 368 26.04 26.00 -1.05
C VAL A 368 27.00 24.83 -1.24
N SER A 369 28.05 24.74 -0.42
CA SER A 369 28.97 23.61 -0.39
C SER A 369 28.59 22.65 0.73
N ILE A 370 28.52 21.34 0.44
CA ILE A 370 28.34 20.28 1.43
C ILE A 370 29.48 19.28 1.36
N THR A 371 30.06 18.97 2.52
CA THR A 371 31.18 18.03 2.66
C THR A 371 30.83 16.92 3.64
N ILE A 372 31.07 15.67 3.26
CA ILE A 372 30.97 14.49 4.14
C ILE A 372 32.27 13.71 4.00
N GLY A 373 33.01 13.54 5.10
CA GLY A 373 34.37 13.00 5.07
C GLY A 373 35.26 13.82 4.14
N GLU A 374 35.83 13.18 3.12
CA GLU A 374 36.70 13.83 2.12
C GLU A 374 35.96 14.28 0.85
N ARG A 375 34.65 14.04 0.75
CA ARG A 375 33.86 14.32 -0.45
C ARG A 375 33.09 15.63 -0.32
N THR A 376 33.29 16.55 -1.27
CA THR A 376 32.58 17.83 -1.33
C THR A 376 31.74 17.91 -2.60
N ALA A 377 30.50 18.38 -2.47
CA ALA A 377 29.59 18.61 -3.58
C ALA A 377 28.91 19.98 -3.49
N SER A 378 28.63 20.59 -4.64
CA SER A 378 27.86 21.84 -4.72
C SER A 378 26.35 21.53 -4.77
N ALA A 379 25.59 22.25 -3.95
CA ALA A 379 24.14 22.13 -3.84
C ALA A 379 23.46 23.51 -3.92
N LYS A 380 22.13 23.48 -3.91
CA LYS A 380 21.27 24.65 -3.77
C LYS A 380 20.24 24.41 -2.68
N PHE A 381 19.95 25.43 -1.87
CA PHE A 381 18.75 25.48 -1.06
C PHE A 381 17.52 25.58 -1.96
N THR A 382 16.55 24.74 -1.68
CA THR A 382 15.30 24.62 -2.45
C THR A 382 14.09 25.10 -1.66
N GLU A 383 14.05 24.84 -0.35
CA GLU A 383 12.95 25.24 0.52
C GLU A 383 13.40 25.32 1.98
N ARG A 384 12.81 26.23 2.78
CA ARG A 384 12.99 26.26 4.24
C ARG A 384 11.87 25.43 4.89
N SER A 385 12.24 24.46 5.72
CA SER A 385 11.31 23.64 6.49
C SER A 385 10.61 24.49 7.56
N GLN A 386 9.36 24.14 7.89
CA GLN A 386 8.58 24.78 8.96
C GLN A 386 9.21 24.58 10.36
N GLN A 387 10.12 23.62 10.51
CA GLN A 387 10.87 23.35 11.73
C GLN A 387 12.24 24.08 11.77
N GLY A 388 12.50 24.98 10.82
CA GLY A 388 13.70 25.82 10.79
C GLY A 388 14.90 25.27 10.02
N GLY A 389 14.85 24.01 9.58
CA GLY A 389 15.86 23.39 8.69
C GLY A 389 15.72 23.81 7.21
N TYR A 390 16.62 23.30 6.36
CA TYR A 390 16.65 23.65 4.93
C TYR A 390 16.71 22.41 4.05
N SER A 391 15.93 22.39 2.96
CA SER A 391 16.03 21.38 1.92
C SER A 391 17.12 21.77 0.92
N ILE A 392 18.02 20.84 0.64
CA ILE A 392 19.11 21.00 -0.33
C ILE A 392 18.99 20.01 -1.48
N ALA A 393 19.46 20.40 -2.66
CA ALA A 393 19.56 19.51 -3.83
C ALA A 393 20.83 19.78 -4.63
N GLY A 394 21.41 18.73 -5.20
CA GLY A 394 22.56 18.80 -6.09
C GLY A 394 22.50 17.76 -7.20
N VAL A 395 23.33 17.95 -8.22
CA VAL A 395 23.41 17.11 -9.41
C VAL A 395 24.86 16.72 -9.65
N GLY A 396 25.10 15.47 -10.01
CA GLY A 396 26.43 14.87 -10.18
C GLY A 396 26.82 13.98 -9.00
N THR A 397 28.12 13.82 -8.78
CA THR A 397 28.65 12.97 -7.71
C THR A 397 28.14 13.44 -6.34
N PRO A 398 27.47 12.58 -5.56
CA PRO A 398 26.98 12.94 -4.23
C PRO A 398 28.15 13.06 -3.23
N PRO A 399 27.99 13.84 -2.16
CA PRO A 399 28.99 13.94 -1.09
C PRO A 399 29.03 12.68 -0.20
N PHE A 400 28.05 11.78 -0.29
CA PHE A 400 27.98 10.56 0.54
C PHE A 400 28.46 9.29 -0.20
N PRO A 401 28.87 8.24 0.53
CA PRO A 401 29.08 6.90 -0.03
C PRO A 401 27.82 6.41 -0.75
N ARG A 402 28.01 5.72 -1.88
CA ARG A 402 26.94 4.99 -2.55
C ARG A 402 26.84 3.61 -1.96
#